data_AF-A0A919EBE1-F1
#
_entry.id   AF-A0A919EBE1-F1
#
_cell.length_a   1.000
_cell.length_b   1.000
_cell.length_c   1.000
_cell.angle_alpha   90.00
_cell.angle_beta   90.00
_cell.angle_gamma   90.00
#
_symmetry.space_group_name_H-M   'P 1'
#
loop_
_entity.id
_entity.type
_entity.pdbx_description
1 polymer ?
#
loop_
_entity_poly.entity_id
_entity_poly.type
_entity_poly.pdbx_seq_one_letter_code
_entity_poly.pdbx_strand_id
1 'polypeptide(L)' 'MIVRPGEALKQGATQALNNRGREMQGFVVACLNALVADPDSFLRRLSGHWPAEKPRGRPRKDAHGDAAGDASAT' A
#
# COMPACT_ATOMS: atom_id res chain seq x y z
N MET A 1 10.08 2.59 -1.28
CA MET A 1 9.18 1.52 -0.81
C MET A 1 8.57 0.90 -2.05
N ILE A 2 8.93 -0.35 -2.38
CA ILE A 2 8.39 -1.05 -3.56
C ILE A 2 7.14 -1.80 -3.10
N VAL A 3 5.96 -1.39 -3.59
CA VAL A 3 4.73 -2.14 -3.38
C VAL A 3 4.73 -3.30 -4.37
N ARG A 4 4.85 -4.53 -3.88
CA ARG A 4 4.72 -5.74 -4.70
C ARG A 4 3.27 -6.24 -4.57
N PRO A 5 2.51 -6.40 -5.66
CA PRO A 5 1.22 -7.06 -5.57
C PRO A 5 1.41 -8.50 -5.13
N GLY A 6 0.45 -9.05 -4.38
CA GLY A 6 0.45 -10.48 -4.08
C GLY A 6 0.36 -11.29 -5.37
N GLU A 7 1.01 -12.45 -5.42
CA GLU A 7 1.06 -13.31 -6.61
C GLU A 7 -0.34 -13.69 -7.11
N ALA A 8 -1.28 -13.99 -6.20
CA ALA A 8 -2.67 -14.30 -6.56
C ALA A 8 -3.37 -13.13 -7.26
N LEU A 9 -3.15 -11.89 -6.81
CA LEU A 9 -3.72 -10.70 -7.44
C LEU A 9 -3.16 -10.49 -8.84
N LYS A 10 -1.83 -10.67 -8.99
CA LYS A 10 -1.14 -10.55 -10.27
C LYS A 10 -1.63 -11.59 -11.28
N GLN A 11 -1.79 -12.84 -10.85
CA GLN A 11 -2.30 -13.92 -11.69
C GLN A 11 -3.74 -13.66 -12.13
N GLY A 12 -4.64 -13.29 -11.21
CA GLY A 12 -6.03 -12.98 -11.53
C GLY A 12 -6.17 -11.82 -12.51
N ALA A 13 -5.40 -10.74 -12.30
CA ALA A 13 -5.38 -9.60 -13.23
C ALA A 13 -4.84 -10.00 -14.61
N THR A 14 -3.78 -10.81 -14.67
CA THR A 14 -3.21 -11.30 -15.94
C THR A 14 -4.22 -12.16 -16.69
N GLN A 15 -4.90 -13.08 -16.01
CA GLN A 15 -5.94 -13.91 -16.63
C GLN A 15 -7.10 -13.07 -17.16
N ALA A 16 -7.55 -12.08 -16.39
CA ALA A 16 -8.63 -11.19 -16.81
C ALA A 16 -8.27 -10.38 -18.07
N LEU A 17 -7.02 -9.95 -18.21
CA LEU A 17 -6.53 -9.26 -19.41
C LEU A 17 -6.40 -10.21 -20.60
N ASN A 18 -5.83 -11.40 -20.39
CA ASN A 18 -5.65 -12.40 -21.44
C ASN A 18 -6.99 -12.84 -22.04
N ASN A 19 -8.02 -13.05 -21.21
CA ASN A 19 -9.37 -13.38 -21.67
C ASN A 19 -10.00 -12.29 -22.57
N ARG A 20 -9.44 -11.08 -22.57
CA ARG A 20 -9.87 -9.93 -23.38
C ARG A 20 -8.87 -9.59 -24.49
N GLY A 21 -7.87 -10.45 -24.72
CA GLY A 21 -6.81 -10.21 -25.71
C GLY A 21 -5.94 -9.00 -25.39
N ARG A 22 -5.73 -8.70 -24.09
CA ARG A 22 -4.89 -7.58 -23.63
C ARG A 22 -3.71 -8.10 -22.83
N GLU A 23 -2.58 -7.42 -22.94
CA GLU A 23 -1.37 -7.70 -22.17
C GLU A 23 -1.22 -6.76 -20.97
N MET A 24 -0.56 -7.25 -19.91
CA MET A 24 -0.31 -6.48 -18.69
C MET A 24 0.45 -5.17 -18.97
N GLN A 25 1.50 -5.23 -19.80
CA GLN A 25 2.29 -4.05 -20.13
C GLN A 25 1.45 -2.99 -20.86
N GLY A 26 0.65 -3.42 -21.86
CA GLY A 26 -0.26 -2.53 -22.57
C GLY A 26 -1.32 -1.92 -21.65
N PHE A 27 -1.83 -2.69 -20.68
CA PHE A 27 -2.75 -2.18 -19.66
C PHE A 27 -2.11 -1.09 -18.79
N VAL A 28 -0.87 -1.28 -18.31
CA VAL A 28 -0.17 -0.26 -17.52
C VAL A 28 0.02 1.02 -18.33
N VAL A 29 0.44 0.93 -19.59
CA VAL A 29 0.58 2.10 -20.48
C VAL A 29 -0.77 2.82 -20.66
N ALA A 30 -1.85 2.08 -20.87
CA ALA A 30 -3.19 2.65 -21.00
C ALA A 30 -3.64 3.39 -19.73
N CYS A 31 -3.34 2.84 -18.54
CA CYS A 31 -3.61 3.50 -17.27
C CYS A 31 -2.82 4.81 -17.11
N LEU A 32 -1.55 4.83 -17.51
CA LEU A 32 -0.74 6.05 -17.46
C LEU A 32 -1.28 7.12 -18.42
N ASN A 33 -1.66 6.73 -19.64
CA ASN A 33 -2.28 7.66 -20.60
C ASN A 33 -3.61 8.22 -20.07
N ALA A 34 -4.46 7.37 -19.48
CA ALA A 34 -5.72 7.80 -18.89
C ALA A 34 -5.52 8.76 -17.71
N LEU A 35 -4.52 8.50 -16.86
CA LEU A 35 -4.15 9.38 -15.75
C LEU A 35 -3.71 10.76 -16.24
N VAL A 36 -2.90 10.82 -17.31
CA VAL A 36 -2.44 12.09 -17.88
C VAL A 36 -3.60 12.87 -18.52
N ALA A 37 -4.54 12.17 -19.16
CA ALA A 37 -5.66 12.80 -19.86
C ALA A 37 -6.71 13.43 -18.92
N ASP A 38 -7.06 12.75 -17.82
CA ASP A 38 -8.00 13.25 -16.80
C ASP A 38 -7.64 12.66 -15.42
N PRO A 39 -6.75 13.35 -14.67
CA PRO A 39 -6.26 12.86 -13.40
C PRO A 39 -7.37 12.66 -12.36
N ASP A 40 -8.25 13.63 -12.22
CA ASP A 40 -9.26 13.65 -11.15
C ASP A 40 -10.29 12.55 -11.33
N SER A 41 -10.80 12.37 -12.56
CA SER A 41 -11.75 11.29 -12.84
C SER A 41 -11.11 9.92 -12.69
N PHE A 42 -9.85 9.76 -13.13
CA PHE A 42 -9.16 8.49 -13.04
C PHE A 42 -8.85 8.11 -11.58
N LEU A 43 -8.33 9.05 -10.78
CA LEU A 43 -8.05 8.83 -9.36
C LEU A 43 -9.33 8.56 -8.56
N ARG A 44 -10.44 9.26 -8.86
CA ARG A 44 -11.75 8.97 -8.24
C ARG A 44 -12.20 7.53 -8.48
N ARG A 45 -12.00 6.98 -9.69
CA ARG A 45 -12.31 5.57 -10.01
C ARG A 45 -11.44 4.58 -9.23
N LEU A 46 -10.20 4.93 -8.91
CA LEU A 46 -9.26 4.06 -8.20
C LEU A 46 -9.35 4.13 -6.68
N SER A 47 -10.07 5.12 -6.12
CA SER A 47 -10.17 5.35 -4.67
C SER A 47 -10.47 4.09 -3.85
N GLY A 48 -11.39 3.22 -4.31
CA GLY A 48 -11.75 1.97 -3.63
C GLY A 48 -10.74 0.82 -3.75
N HIS A 49 -9.74 0.96 -4.62
CA HIS A 49 -8.70 -0.05 -4.86
C HIS A 49 -7.32 0.38 -4.34
N TRP A 50 -7.22 1.60 -3.81
CA TRP A 50 -5.96 2.11 -3.30
C TRP A 50 -5.53 1.28 -2.08
N PRO A 51 -4.27 0.83 -2.02
CA PRO A 51 -3.80 0.09 -0.86
C PRO A 51 -3.91 0.98 0.38
N ALA A 52 -4.43 0.41 1.46
CA ALA A 52 -4.46 1.10 2.74
C ALA A 52 -3.04 1.57 3.11
N GLU A 53 -2.92 2.81 3.57
CA GLU A 53 -1.67 3.31 4.09
C GLU A 53 -1.26 2.43 5.28
N LYS A 54 -0.15 1.70 5.14
CA LYS A 54 0.40 0.98 6.29
C LYS A 54 0.81 2.01 7.34
N PRO A 55 0.38 1.88 8.61
CA PRO A 55 0.85 2.75 9.67
C PRO A 55 2.38 2.65 9.73
N ARG A 56 3.07 3.73 9.39
CA ARG A 56 4.52 3.81 9.53
C ARG A 56 4.82 4.16 10.98
N GLY A 57 4.92 3.13 11.82
CA GLY A 57 5.35 3.28 13.20
C GLY A 57 5.88 1.95 13.73
N ARG A 58 7.14 1.93 14.17
CA ARG A 58 7.59 0.94 15.15
C ARG A 58 6.80 1.24 16.43
N PRO A 59 6.17 0.26 17.10
CA PRO A 59 5.66 0.50 18.46
C PRO A 59 6.82 1.08 19.27
N ARG A 60 6.66 2.28 19.84
CA ARG A 60 7.61 2.77 20.84
C ARG A 60 7.52 1.77 21.99
N LYS A 61 8.58 0.99 22.19
CA LYS A 61 8.77 0.22 23.42
C LYS A 61 8.77 1.24 24.54
N ASP A 62 7.80 1.15 25.44
CA ASP A 62 7.66 2.05 26.58
C ASP A 62 8.98 2.10 27.35
N ALA A 63 9.65 3.24 27.27
CA ALA A 63 10.80 3.56 28.09
C ALA A 63 10.27 4.21 29.37
N HIS A 64 9.83 3.38 30.31
CA HIS A 64 9.71 3.71 31.72
C HIS A 64 10.34 2.50 32.44
N GLY A 65 11.58 2.53 32.91
CA GLY A 65 12.25 3.62 33.60
C GLY A 65 12.36 3.22 35.06
N ASP A 66 13.16 2.20 35.35
CA ASP A 66 13.74 1.98 36.67
C ASP A 66 14.44 3.27 37.10
N ALA A 67 14.00 3.85 38.22
CA ALA A 67 14.76 4.83 38.97
C ALA A 67 14.54 4.56 40.47
N ALA A 68 15.62 4.08 41.09
CA ALA A 68 15.78 3.85 42.51
C ALA A 68 15.55 5.11 43.35
N GLY A 69 14.98 4.93 44.53
CA GLY A 69 14.91 5.91 45.61
C GLY A 69 15.02 5.20 46.95
N ASP A 70 16.25 5.12 47.45
CA ASP A 70 16.63 4.78 48.82
C ASP A 70 16.00 5.77 49.81
N ALA A 71 15.40 5.29 50.90
CA ALA A 71 15.31 6.01 52.17
C ALA A 71 14.97 5.07 53.34
N SER A 72 15.87 5.05 54.33
CA SER A 72 15.81 4.40 55.64
C SER A 72 14.74 4.95 56.61
N ALA A 73 14.63 4.25 57.76
CA ALA A 73 13.94 4.57 59.04
C ALA A 73 12.48 4.08 59.11
N THR A 74 12.05 3.31 60.12
CA THR A 74 12.43 3.27 61.55
C THR A 74 12.10 1.90 62.14
#